data_AF-A0A0C2CU19-F1
#
_entry.id   AF-A0A0C2CU19-F1
#
_cell.length_a   1.000
_cell.length_b   1.000
_cell.length_c   1.000
_cell.angle_alpha   90.00
_cell.angle_beta   90.00
_cell.angle_gamma   90.00
#
_symmetry.space_group_name_H-M   'P 1'
#
loop_
_entity.id
_entity.type
_entity.pdbx_description
1 polymer ?
#
loop_
_entity_poly.entity_id
_entity_poly.type
_entity_poly.pdbx_seq_one_letter_code
_entity_poly.pdbx_strand_id
1 'polypeptide(L)'
;MAEVVDIAARIAPYFPLGGRPFSLEVVPGATGQWVSTTEPAAVAAIRLVVWDIDDAGVESIRDVKEQEVHMGWPVSYDNEARVAAFFAACAKLIDLIGQTATEFDSLMPADLIHIDALGLARANTAEEFEAALRAKGRLGRLLG
;
A
#
# COMPACT_ATOMS: atom_id res chain seq x y z
N MET A 1 24.13 12.81 -11.90
CA MET A 1 23.43 13.22 -10.66
C MET A 1 22.08 12.51 -10.70
N ALA A 2 21.77 11.66 -9.72
CA ALA A 2 20.47 10.99 -9.69
C ALA A 2 19.39 12.03 -9.40
N GLU A 3 18.33 12.07 -10.20
CA GLU A 3 17.15 12.91 -9.96
C GLU A 3 16.47 12.41 -8.68
N VAL A 4 16.08 13.29 -7.77
CA VAL A 4 15.31 12.90 -6.58
C VAL A 4 13.83 12.95 -6.95
N VAL A 5 13.16 11.81 -6.87
CA VAL A 5 11.71 11.67 -7.10
C VAL A 5 11.04 11.39 -5.77
N ASP A 6 10.18 12.30 -5.34
CA ASP A 6 9.34 12.11 -4.15
C ASP A 6 8.18 11.17 -4.47
N ILE A 7 8.38 9.88 -4.20
CA ILE A 7 7.36 8.87 -4.46
C ILE A 7 6.15 9.03 -3.53
N ALA A 8 6.36 9.52 -2.31
CA ALA A 8 5.28 9.75 -1.35
C ALA A 8 4.32 10.82 -1.90
N ALA A 9 4.85 11.91 -2.46
CA ALA A 9 4.04 12.92 -3.13
C ALA A 9 3.26 12.38 -4.34
N ARG A 10 3.88 11.49 -5.15
CA ARG A 10 3.20 10.88 -6.32
C ARG A 10 2.05 9.98 -5.94
N ILE A 11 2.17 9.22 -4.85
CA ILE A 11 1.14 8.25 -4.43
C ILE A 11 0.12 8.85 -3.46
N ALA A 12 0.40 9.98 -2.82
CA ALA A 12 -0.48 10.62 -1.85
C ALA A 12 -1.94 10.79 -2.29
N PRO A 13 -2.27 11.10 -3.56
CA PRO A 13 -3.68 11.20 -3.99
C PRO A 13 -4.49 9.90 -3.86
N TYR A 14 -3.82 8.75 -3.73
CA TYR A 14 -4.48 7.45 -3.59
C TYR A 14 -4.66 7.01 -2.14
N PHE A 15 -4.13 7.76 -1.17
CA PHE A 15 -4.24 7.46 0.25
C PHE A 15 -5.32 8.32 0.92
N PRO A 16 -5.97 7.83 2.00
CA PRO A 16 -5.72 6.54 2.65
C PRO A 16 -6.20 5.34 1.82
N LEU A 17 -5.55 4.19 1.99
CA LEU A 17 -6.03 2.92 1.44
C LEU A 17 -6.83 2.18 2.50
N GLY A 18 -8.04 1.77 2.14
CA GLY A 18 -9.00 1.15 3.04
C GLY A 18 -9.75 2.15 3.93
N GLY A 19 -10.44 1.64 4.94
CA GLY A 19 -11.27 2.40 5.86
C GLY A 19 -11.16 1.96 7.32
N ARG A 20 -12.27 1.73 7.99
CA ARG A 20 -12.28 1.15 9.34
C ARG A 20 -12.57 -0.35 9.26
N PRO A 21 -12.01 -1.17 10.17
CA PRO A 21 -11.16 -0.82 11.32
C PRO A 21 -9.67 -0.61 10.95
N PHE A 22 -9.34 -0.46 9.67
CA PHE A 22 -7.99 -0.63 9.17
C PHE A 22 -7.67 0.27 7.97
N SER A 23 -6.71 1.17 8.14
CA SER A 23 -6.31 2.09 7.06
C SER A 23 -4.80 2.17 6.92
N LEU A 24 -4.31 2.25 5.68
CA LEU A 24 -2.95 2.68 5.39
C LEU A 24 -2.93 4.16 5.01
N GLU A 25 -1.93 4.86 5.52
CA GLU A 25 -1.64 6.26 5.21
C GLU A 25 -0.21 6.37 4.69
N VAL A 26 0.01 7.26 3.72
CA VAL A 26 1.37 7.65 3.35
C VAL A 26 1.82 8.78 4.26
N VAL A 27 3.04 8.71 4.78
CA VAL A 27 3.61 9.76 5.64
C VAL A 27 4.29 10.81 4.74
N PRO A 28 3.81 12.07 4.74
CA PRO A 28 4.42 13.12 3.92
C PRO A 28 5.87 13.39 4.34
N GLY A 29 6.74 13.70 3.36
CA GLY A 29 8.13 14.09 3.62
C GLY A 29 9.08 12.94 3.94
N ALA A 30 8.59 11.71 4.11
CA ALA A 30 9.42 10.51 4.10
C ALA A 30 9.88 10.24 2.67
N THR A 31 11.00 10.83 2.29
CA THR A 31 11.54 10.73 0.93
C THR A 31 12.39 9.48 0.80
N GLY A 32 12.01 8.60 -0.12
CA GLY A 32 12.92 7.56 -0.58
C GLY A 32 14.08 8.16 -1.33
N GLN A 33 15.27 8.03 -0.77
CA GLN A 33 16.50 8.51 -1.38
C GLN A 33 17.03 7.49 -2.38
N TRP A 34 17.56 8.00 -3.50
CA TRP A 34 18.19 7.21 -4.55
C TRP A 34 19.54 6.69 -4.03
N VAL A 35 19.68 5.38 -3.83
CA VAL A 35 20.93 4.84 -3.28
C VAL A 35 21.96 4.46 -4.36
N SER A 36 21.56 4.15 -5.60
CA SER A 36 22.50 4.03 -6.74
C SER A 36 21.82 3.90 -8.11
N THR A 37 22.58 4.04 -9.19
CA THR A 37 22.13 3.81 -10.59
C THR A 37 21.97 2.33 -10.96
N THR A 38 22.40 1.40 -10.11
CA THR A 38 22.35 -0.04 -10.38
C THR A 38 21.17 -0.74 -9.70
N GLU A 39 20.57 -0.11 -8.68
CA GLU A 39 19.44 -0.64 -7.91
C GLU A 39 18.50 0.49 -7.43
N PRO A 40 17.76 1.16 -8.34
CA PRO A 40 16.84 2.21 -7.95
C PRO A 40 15.55 1.61 -7.38
N ALA A 41 15.50 1.61 -6.06
CA ALA A 41 14.30 1.33 -5.28
C ALA A 41 13.85 2.63 -4.61
N ALA A 42 12.70 3.17 -5.04
CA ALA A 42 12.04 4.20 -4.25
C ALA A 42 11.57 3.58 -2.92
N VAL A 43 11.52 4.37 -1.84
CA VAL A 43 10.89 3.98 -0.58
C VAL A 43 9.91 5.07 -0.14
N ALA A 44 8.85 4.66 0.56
CA ALA A 44 7.91 5.58 1.20
C ALA A 44 7.66 5.09 2.63
N ALA A 45 7.59 6.00 3.60
CA ALA A 45 7.06 5.62 4.91
C ALA A 45 5.54 5.51 4.83
N ILE A 46 5.05 4.34 5.21
CA ILE A 46 3.63 4.01 5.24
C ILE A 46 3.28 3.73 6.69
N ARG A 47 2.16 4.30 7.11
CA ARG A 47 1.57 4.09 8.42
C ARG A 47 0.35 3.19 8.28
N LEU A 48 0.38 2.10 9.02
CA LEU A 48 -0.78 1.28 9.29
C LEU A 48 -1.44 1.76 10.57
N VAL A 49 -2.71 2.17 10.50
CA VAL A 49 -3.53 2.54 11.64
C VAL A 49 -4.63 1.51 11.85
N VAL A 50 -4.71 0.98 13.07
CA VAL A 50 -5.79 0.08 13.50
C VAL A 50 -6.69 0.79 14.48
N TRP A 51 -8.00 0.68 14.26
CA TRP A 51 -9.03 1.41 14.97
C TRP A 51 -9.91 0.46 15.79
N ASP A 52 -10.22 0.85 17.02
CA ASP A 52 -11.33 0.30 17.77
C ASP A 52 -12.56 1.18 17.53
N ILE A 53 -13.71 0.54 17.36
CA ILE A 53 -15.02 1.19 17.31
C ILE A 53 -15.85 0.59 18.43
N ASP A 54 -16.26 1.42 19.39
CA ASP A 54 -17.12 0.97 20.47
C ASP A 54 -18.60 0.82 20.04
N ASP A 55 -19.44 0.30 20.94
CA ASP A 55 -20.87 0.09 20.68
C ASP A 55 -21.63 1.40 20.36
N ALA A 56 -21.07 2.56 20.71
CA ALA A 56 -21.62 3.88 20.41
C ALA A 56 -21.10 4.45 19.07
N GLY A 57 -20.23 3.71 18.36
CA GLY A 57 -19.61 4.15 17.12
C GLY A 57 -18.46 5.13 17.32
N VAL A 58 -17.94 5.27 18.54
CA VAL A 58 -16.80 6.14 18.82
C VAL A 58 -15.52 5.44 18.37
N GLU A 59 -14.79 6.11 17.49
CA GLU A 59 -13.52 5.62 16.99
C GLU A 59 -12.37 5.99 17.92
N SER A 60 -11.49 5.03 18.19
CA SER A 60 -10.20 5.29 18.84
C SER A 60 -9.09 4.55 18.13
N ILE A 61 -7.89 5.13 18.13
CA ILE A 61 -6.72 4.47 17.57
C ILE A 61 -6.25 3.42 18.58
N ARG A 62 -6.31 2.16 18.17
CA ARG A 62 -5.82 1.03 18.95
C ARG A 62 -4.31 0.86 18.81
N ASP A 63 -3.81 0.98 17.58
CA ASP A 63 -2.40 0.77 17.26
C ASP A 63 -1.97 1.55 16.01
N VAL A 64 -0.68 1.90 15.94
CA VAL A 64 -0.04 2.57 14.82
C VAL A 64 1.30 1.92 14.54
N LYS A 65 1.48 1.42 13.32
CA LYS A 65 2.74 0.84 12.87
C LYS A 65 3.25 1.60 11.67
N GLU A 66 4.45 2.14 11.73
CA GLU A 66 5.07 2.90 10.65
C GLU A 66 6.27 2.13 10.10
N GLN A 67 6.40 2.07 8.78
CA GLN A 67 7.48 1.35 8.12
C GLN A 67 7.86 2.00 6.80
N GLU A 68 9.15 2.08 6.52
CA GLU A 68 9.65 2.35 5.17
C GLU A 68 9.41 1.14 4.27
N VAL A 69 8.57 1.30 3.27
CA VAL A 69 8.19 0.26 2.31
C VAL A 69 8.90 0.50 0.99
N HIS A 70 9.43 -0.58 0.41
CA HIS A 70 10.02 -0.57 -0.91
C HIS A 70 8.94 -0.36 -1.99
N MET A 71 9.09 0.72 -2.75
CA MET A 71 8.16 1.18 -3.78
C MET A 71 8.65 0.91 -5.21
N GLY A 72 9.66 0.06 -5.42
CA GLY A 72 10.10 -0.32 -6.75
C GLY A 72 10.68 0.84 -7.56
N TRP A 73 10.59 0.72 -8.90
CA TRP A 73 11.24 1.66 -9.82
C TRP A 73 10.35 2.89 -10.04
N PRO A 74 10.88 4.13 -9.98
CA PRO A 74 10.08 5.35 -10.20
C PRO A 74 9.34 5.38 -11.55
N VAL A 75 9.95 4.85 -12.61
CA VAL A 75 9.34 4.76 -13.95
C VAL A 75 8.05 3.94 -13.97
N SER A 76 7.85 3.04 -12.99
CA SER A 76 6.58 2.30 -12.85
C SER A 76 5.41 3.22 -12.52
N TYR A 77 5.66 4.45 -12.09
CA TYR A 77 4.65 5.44 -11.70
C TYR A 77 4.33 6.47 -12.78
N ASP A 78 4.96 6.41 -13.96
CA ASP A 78 4.73 7.40 -15.02
C ASP A 78 3.41 7.18 -15.77
N ASN A 79 2.78 6.01 -15.62
CA ASN A 79 1.44 5.73 -16.15
C ASN A 79 0.38 5.92 -15.05
N GLU A 80 -0.12 7.14 -14.90
CA GLU A 80 -1.08 7.52 -13.86
C GLU A 80 -2.34 6.64 -13.83
N ALA A 81 -2.88 6.27 -14.99
CA ALA A 81 -4.08 5.44 -15.07
C ALA A 81 -3.83 4.03 -14.51
N ARG A 82 -2.67 3.45 -14.82
CA ARG A 82 -2.25 2.15 -14.31
C ARG A 82 -1.99 2.20 -12.80
N VAL A 83 -1.33 3.25 -12.33
CA VAL A 83 -1.06 3.47 -10.90
C VAL A 83 -2.38 3.62 -10.12
N ALA A 84 -3.32 4.41 -10.64
CA ALA A 84 -4.64 4.57 -10.06
C ALA A 84 -5.40 3.24 -9.99
N ALA A 85 -5.38 2.44 -11.05
CA ALA A 85 -5.99 1.11 -11.07
C ALA A 85 -5.37 0.18 -10.02
N PHE A 86 -4.04 0.19 -9.88
CA PHE A 86 -3.33 -0.58 -8.87
C PHE A 86 -3.74 -0.19 -7.44
N PHE A 87 -3.71 1.10 -7.10
CA PHE A 87 -4.07 1.54 -5.76
C PHE A 87 -5.57 1.36 -5.45
N ALA A 88 -6.45 1.48 -6.45
CA ALA A 88 -7.86 1.14 -6.29
C ALA A 88 -8.06 -0.35 -5.95
N ALA A 89 -7.27 -1.25 -6.55
CA ALA A 89 -7.27 -2.66 -6.18
C ALA A 89 -6.76 -2.89 -4.76
N CYS A 90 -5.66 -2.23 -4.38
CA CYS A 90 -5.11 -2.29 -3.02
C CYS A 90 -6.13 -1.83 -1.98
N ALA A 91 -6.81 -0.70 -2.19
CA ALA A 91 -7.82 -0.19 -1.27
C ALA A 91 -8.94 -1.21 -1.03
N LYS A 92 -9.50 -1.80 -2.11
CA LYS A 92 -10.53 -2.85 -2.01
C LYS A 92 -10.06 -4.06 -1.21
N LEU A 93 -8.82 -4.51 -1.42
CA LEU A 93 -8.28 -5.68 -0.71
C LEU A 93 -8.01 -5.38 0.75
N ILE A 94 -7.52 -4.19 1.06
CA ILE A 94 -7.27 -3.75 2.44
C ILE A 94 -8.58 -3.66 3.22
N ASP A 95 -9.65 -3.11 2.62
CA ASP A 95 -10.98 -3.12 3.24
C ASP A 95 -11.46 -4.55 3.54
N LEU A 96 -11.26 -5.47 2.60
CA LEU A 96 -11.65 -6.86 2.79
C LEU A 96 -10.84 -7.54 3.90
N ILE A 97 -9.53 -7.30 3.97
CA ILE A 97 -8.67 -7.79 5.06
C ILE A 97 -9.13 -7.22 6.40
N GLY A 98 -9.45 -5.92 6.47
CA GLY A 98 -10.00 -5.28 7.66
C GLY A 98 -11.29 -5.93 8.18
N GLN A 99 -12.07 -6.56 7.30
CA GLN A 99 -13.33 -7.24 7.63
C GLN A 99 -13.16 -8.72 7.99
N THR A 100 -12.06 -9.35 7.58
CA THR A 100 -11.92 -10.82 7.59
C THR A 100 -10.75 -11.33 8.42
N ALA A 101 -9.68 -10.55 8.57
CA ALA A 101 -8.52 -11.00 9.31
C ALA A 101 -8.78 -11.04 10.81
N THR A 102 -8.20 -12.02 11.49
CA THR A 102 -8.29 -12.18 12.94
C THR A 102 -6.98 -11.83 13.66
N GLU A 103 -5.89 -11.62 12.91
CA GLU A 103 -4.52 -11.46 13.43
C GLU A 103 -3.90 -10.10 13.05
N PHE A 104 -4.63 -9.01 13.27
CA PHE A 104 -4.19 -7.65 12.92
C PHE A 104 -2.90 -7.22 13.61
N ASP A 105 -2.64 -7.71 14.82
CA ASP A 105 -1.50 -7.26 15.65
C ASP A 105 -0.15 -7.60 15.03
N SER A 106 -0.12 -8.60 14.13
CA SER A 106 1.08 -9.09 13.46
C SER A 106 1.32 -8.48 12.08
N LEU A 107 0.37 -7.69 11.56
CA LEU A 107 0.48 -7.09 10.24
C LEU A 107 1.41 -5.87 10.28
N MET A 108 2.25 -5.74 9.26
CA MET A 108 3.09 -4.56 9.01
C MET A 108 2.73 -3.92 7.66
N PRO A 109 3.02 -2.62 7.43
CA PRO A 109 2.74 -1.98 6.15
C PRO A 109 3.27 -2.73 4.91
N ALA A 110 4.48 -3.30 4.99
CA ALA A 110 5.06 -4.06 3.88
C ALA A 110 4.34 -5.40 3.59
N ASP A 111 3.50 -5.90 4.49
CA ASP A 111 2.68 -7.09 4.25
C ASP A 111 1.48 -6.81 3.32
N LEU A 112 1.18 -5.53 3.08
CA LEU A 112 -0.08 -5.08 2.49
C LEU A 112 0.12 -4.32 1.18
N ILE A 113 1.36 -3.87 0.93
CA ILE A 113 1.73 -3.13 -0.27
C ILE A 113 2.68 -4.02 -1.10
N HIS A 114 2.15 -4.55 -2.20
CA HIS A 114 2.87 -5.44 -3.11
C HIS A 114 3.13 -4.75 -4.45
N ILE A 115 4.14 -3.85 -4.47
CA ILE A 115 4.46 -3.04 -5.65
C ILE A 115 4.96 -3.86 -6.85
N ASP A 116 5.45 -5.07 -6.64
CA ASP A 116 5.81 -5.99 -7.71
C ASP A 116 4.65 -6.28 -8.67
N ALA A 117 3.39 -6.18 -8.18
CA ALA A 117 2.21 -6.28 -9.03
C ALA A 117 2.14 -5.18 -10.10
N LEU A 118 2.59 -3.96 -9.80
CA LEU A 118 2.59 -2.83 -10.74
C LEU A 118 3.46 -3.13 -11.98
N GLY A 119 4.49 -3.95 -11.83
CA GLY A 119 5.38 -4.43 -12.91
C GLY A 119 4.82 -5.56 -13.77
N LEU A 120 3.63 -6.11 -13.47
CA LEU A 120 3.05 -7.22 -14.23
C LEU A 120 2.53 -6.76 -15.59
N ALA A 121 3.13 -7.26 -16.68
CA ALA A 121 2.78 -6.86 -18.05
C ALA A 121 1.29 -7.00 -18.41
N ARG A 122 0.54 -7.89 -17.75
CA ARG A 122 -0.85 -8.21 -18.10
C ARG A 122 -1.91 -7.43 -17.32
N ALA A 123 -1.62 -6.98 -16.10
CA ALA A 123 -2.63 -6.29 -15.28
C ALA A 123 -2.63 -4.80 -15.60
N ASN A 124 -3.76 -4.23 -16.01
CA ASN A 124 -3.95 -2.82 -16.36
C ASN A 124 -5.19 -2.21 -15.71
N THR A 125 -6.17 -3.04 -15.31
CA THR A 125 -7.37 -2.59 -14.59
C THR A 125 -7.30 -2.94 -13.10
N ALA A 126 -8.17 -2.33 -12.30
CA ALA A 126 -8.25 -2.62 -10.87
C ALA A 126 -8.60 -4.10 -10.61
N GLU A 127 -9.49 -4.69 -11.41
CA GLU A 127 -9.90 -6.08 -11.31
C GLU A 127 -8.74 -7.04 -11.64
N GLU A 128 -7.94 -6.71 -12.65
CA GLU A 128 -6.76 -7.51 -13.02
C GLU A 128 -5.67 -7.43 -11.94
N PHE A 129 -5.45 -6.24 -11.37
CA PHE A 129 -4.53 -6.09 -10.23
C PHE A 129 -5.04 -6.82 -9.00
N GLU A 130 -6.34 -6.76 -8.70
CA GLU A 130 -6.94 -7.48 -7.59
C GLU A 130 -6.71 -8.99 -7.73
N ALA A 131 -7.00 -9.55 -8.91
CA ALA A 131 -6.75 -10.95 -9.20
C ALA A 131 -5.27 -11.33 -9.03
N ALA A 132 -4.35 -10.48 -9.51
CA ALA A 132 -2.92 -10.71 -9.37
C ALA A 132 -2.44 -10.66 -7.92
N LEU A 133 -2.94 -9.70 -7.13
CA LEU A 133 -2.62 -9.52 -5.71
C LEU A 133 -3.16 -10.66 -4.85
N ARG A 134 -4.35 -11.20 -5.18
CA ARG A 134 -4.90 -12.39 -4.52
C ARG A 134 -4.11 -13.67 -4.85
N ALA A 135 -3.59 -13.79 -6.07
CA ALA A 135 -2.91 -14.98 -6.53
C ALA A 135 -1.50 -15.18 -5.91
N LYS A 136 -0.95 -14.18 -5.22
CA LYS A 136 0.42 -14.21 -4.69
C LYS A 136 0.51 -13.66 -3.26
N GLY A 137 1.46 -14.19 -2.50
CA GLY A 137 1.99 -13.52 -1.30
C GLY A 137 1.15 -13.68 -0.02
N ARG A 138 1.33 -12.70 0.90
CA ARG A 138 0.67 -12.68 2.21
C ARG A 138 -0.78 -12.19 2.11
N LEU A 139 -1.08 -11.24 1.20
CA LEU A 139 -2.45 -10.78 0.93
C LEU A 139 -3.41 -11.92 0.57
N GLY A 140 -3.04 -12.80 -0.36
CA GLY A 140 -3.86 -13.95 -0.73
C GLY A 140 -4.19 -14.85 0.47
N ARG A 141 -3.18 -15.14 1.31
CA ARG A 141 -3.33 -15.97 2.53
C ARG A 141 -4.20 -15.33 3.62
N LEU A 142 -4.27 -14.01 3.67
CA LEU A 142 -5.13 -13.29 4.61
C LEU A 142 -6.61 -13.32 4.18
N LEU A 143 -6.89 -13.66 2.93
CA LEU A 143 -8.21 -13.54 2.30
C LEU A 143 -8.89 -14.89 2.01
N GLY A 144 -8.24 -16.03 2.26
CA GLY A 144 -8.77 -17.38 2.05
C GLY A 144 -7.67 -18.38 1.69
#